data_AF-A0A3S4CAZ6-F1
#
_entry.id   AF-A0A3S4CAZ6-F1
#
_cell.length_a   1.000
_cell.length_b   1.000
_cell.length_c   1.000
_cell.angle_alpha   90.00
_cell.angle_beta   90.00
_cell.angle_gamma   90.00
#
_symmetry.space_group_name_H-M   'P 1'
#
loop_
_entity.id
_entity.type
_entity.pdbx_description
1 polymer ?
#
loop_
_entity_poly.entity_id
_entity_poly.type
_entity_poly.pdbx_seq_one_letter_code
_entity_poly.pdbx_strand_id
1 'polypeptide(L)'
;MAPGRVLVIAGSDSSGGAGLEADQKVIAAHGCYAMTATTALTAQNTKGVYGIHLVPPEFLRKQIDAVIEDVGVDVVKTGMLASAESIETIADALERHKVSTVVIDPVMIATTGAQLLPPEAVHILRTRLLPLATIATPNVPEAVRLLGDADDDAARGGVQTVDELEALARAIRARLGPRWVLVKGGHCPFRRDGRAARTEAERELVVDVLVGGERPVGGGGGGEQEEEEELVVVRLETAYCASRNTHGTGCSLASAIASNLAKGMDMPAAVRAGCRYVQAGIRSAPGLGGGNGPLNHFHSVYTLPFSPGHFIDYLLERPDVAPVWDRYVIDIGQSQDWLGLQVAMAPCLLGYGAIAKQLHADPRSKRDGNLYWTWIENYVADDYVAAVKAGSELLERHAVLQSPSRIEELVKVFIHATKMEIAFWEMYSSS
;
A
#
# COMPACT_ATOMS: atom_id res chain seq x y z
N MET A 1 16.36 6.61 2.19
CA MET A 1 15.84 7.42 1.06
C MET A 1 14.60 8.13 1.55
N ALA A 2 14.45 9.42 1.27
CA ALA A 2 13.19 10.10 1.53
C ALA A 2 12.08 9.44 0.68
N PRO A 3 10.91 9.14 1.25
CA PRO A 3 9.79 8.62 0.48
C PRO A 3 9.37 9.66 -0.58
N GLY A 4 9.08 9.25 -1.82
CA GLY A 4 8.64 10.17 -2.87
C GLY A 4 7.38 10.93 -2.42
N ARG A 5 7.33 12.25 -2.63
CA ARG A 5 6.27 13.15 -2.15
C ARG A 5 5.23 13.37 -3.23
N VAL A 6 4.00 12.92 -2.99
CA VAL A 6 2.89 13.00 -3.94
C VAL A 6 1.80 13.91 -3.39
N LEU A 7 1.54 15.03 -4.04
CA LEU A 7 0.40 15.90 -3.74
C LEU A 7 -0.81 15.47 -4.56
N VAL A 8 -1.89 15.11 -3.88
CA VAL A 8 -3.15 14.72 -4.49
C VAL A 8 -4.13 15.88 -4.42
N ILE A 9 -4.63 16.31 -5.56
CA ILE A 9 -5.65 17.35 -5.67
C ILE A 9 -6.96 16.72 -6.17
N ALA A 10 -7.90 16.42 -5.27
CA ALA A 10 -9.11 15.67 -5.60
C ALA A 10 -10.24 15.91 -4.58
N GLY A 11 -11.41 15.34 -4.85
CA GLY A 11 -12.52 15.27 -3.91
C GLY A 11 -12.38 14.12 -2.90
N SER A 12 -12.95 14.29 -1.71
CA SER A 12 -13.04 13.26 -0.67
C SER A 12 -14.25 12.36 -0.89
N ASP A 13 -14.04 11.04 -0.84
CA ASP A 13 -15.06 10.00 -0.79
C ASP A 13 -15.21 9.50 0.65
N SER A 14 -16.34 9.84 1.28
CA SER A 14 -16.66 9.46 2.66
C SER A 14 -16.60 7.95 2.95
N SER A 15 -16.74 7.08 1.93
CA SER A 15 -16.63 5.62 2.10
C SER A 15 -15.20 5.09 2.04
N GLY A 16 -14.26 5.93 1.62
CA GLY A 16 -12.85 5.59 1.54
C GLY A 16 -12.48 4.65 0.39
N GLY A 17 -13.36 4.49 -0.60
CA GLY A 17 -13.15 3.58 -1.72
C GLY A 17 -12.54 4.24 -2.97
N ALA A 18 -12.74 5.53 -3.14
CA ALA A 18 -12.16 6.37 -4.19
C ALA A 18 -11.62 7.69 -3.59
N GLY A 19 -11.44 8.70 -4.42
CA GLY A 19 -11.08 10.06 -3.97
C GLY A 19 -9.74 10.13 -3.23
N LEU A 20 -9.60 11.18 -2.42
CA LEU A 20 -8.42 11.44 -1.59
C LEU A 20 -8.06 10.26 -0.68
N GLU A 21 -9.05 9.52 -0.20
CA GLU A 21 -8.86 8.39 0.71
C GLU A 21 -8.22 7.20 0.00
N ALA A 22 -8.71 6.84 -1.19
CA ALA A 22 -8.07 5.80 -2.01
C ALA A 22 -6.66 6.23 -2.42
N ASP A 23 -6.50 7.48 -2.84
CA ASP A 23 -5.21 8.02 -3.26
C ASP A 23 -4.17 7.92 -2.14
N GLN A 24 -4.49 8.37 -0.93
CA GLN A 24 -3.60 8.27 0.24
C GLN A 24 -3.26 6.81 0.59
N LYS A 25 -4.24 5.89 0.54
CA LYS A 25 -3.98 4.46 0.80
C LYS A 25 -3.01 3.86 -0.21
N VAL A 26 -3.19 4.17 -1.50
CA VAL A 26 -2.28 3.70 -2.55
C VAL A 26 -0.88 4.28 -2.36
N ILE A 27 -0.76 5.59 -2.14
CA ILE A 27 0.54 6.25 -1.95
C ILE A 27 1.26 5.67 -0.73
N ALA A 28 0.55 5.46 0.38
CA ALA A 28 1.08 4.81 1.58
C ALA A 28 1.50 3.36 1.32
N ALA A 29 0.70 2.58 0.57
CA ALA A 29 1.06 1.21 0.18
C ALA A 29 2.30 1.15 -0.73
N HIS A 30 2.60 2.24 -1.43
CA HIS A 30 3.83 2.41 -2.19
C HIS A 30 4.96 2.98 -1.33
N GLY A 31 4.80 3.22 -0.03
CA GLY A 31 5.86 3.80 0.81
C GLY A 31 6.27 5.21 0.37
N CYS A 32 5.35 5.95 -0.24
CA CYS A 32 5.50 7.36 -0.60
C CYS A 32 4.79 8.24 0.45
N TYR A 33 5.13 9.53 0.49
CA TYR A 33 4.49 10.50 1.38
C TYR A 33 3.32 11.17 0.66
N ALA A 34 2.11 11.00 1.19
CA ALA A 34 0.90 11.57 0.61
C ALA A 34 0.60 12.95 1.23
N MET A 35 0.30 13.92 0.37
CA MET A 35 -0.23 15.23 0.75
C MET A 35 -1.52 15.47 -0.02
N THR A 36 -2.40 16.32 0.49
CA THR A 36 -3.73 16.53 -0.12
C THR A 36 -4.09 18.00 -0.25
N ALA A 37 -4.81 18.33 -1.31
CA ALA A 37 -5.58 19.55 -1.44
C ALA A 37 -7.00 19.19 -1.90
N THR A 38 -8.00 19.56 -1.11
CA THR A 38 -9.38 19.08 -1.31
C THR A 38 -10.14 20.02 -2.23
N THR A 39 -10.74 19.46 -3.30
CA THR A 39 -11.58 20.20 -4.25
C THR A 39 -13.05 20.18 -3.87
N ALA A 40 -13.52 19.07 -3.28
CA ALA A 40 -14.89 18.90 -2.81
C ALA A 40 -14.97 17.83 -1.72
N LEU A 41 -15.92 17.98 -0.81
CA LEU A 41 -16.36 16.92 0.09
C LEU A 41 -17.59 16.25 -0.51
N THR A 42 -17.62 14.92 -0.53
CA THR A 42 -18.79 14.18 -0.99
C THR A 42 -19.39 13.35 0.13
N ALA A 43 -20.71 13.45 0.30
CA ALA A 43 -21.48 12.47 1.05
C ALA A 43 -21.74 11.28 0.10
N GLN A 44 -20.81 10.34 0.04
CA GLN A 44 -20.82 9.23 -0.91
C GLN A 44 -20.61 7.88 -0.20
N ASN A 45 -21.18 6.82 -0.77
CA ASN A 45 -20.83 5.44 -0.45
C ASN A 45 -20.90 4.52 -1.66
N THR A 46 -20.74 3.21 -1.45
CA THR A 46 -20.75 2.19 -2.51
C THR A 46 -22.04 2.14 -3.34
N LYS A 47 -23.13 2.77 -2.89
CA LYS A 47 -24.44 2.79 -3.56
C LYS A 47 -24.71 4.08 -4.33
N GLY A 48 -24.01 5.18 -4.04
CA GLY A 48 -24.32 6.46 -4.66
C GLY A 48 -23.65 7.67 -4.01
N VAL A 49 -23.80 8.80 -4.69
CA VAL A 49 -23.45 10.14 -4.19
C VAL A 49 -24.74 10.83 -3.76
N TYR A 50 -24.76 11.35 -2.53
CA TYR A 50 -25.94 11.98 -1.92
C TYR A 50 -25.79 13.48 -1.71
N GLY A 51 -24.57 14.00 -1.82
CA GLY A 51 -24.29 15.42 -1.70
C GLY A 51 -22.84 15.74 -2.06
N ILE A 52 -22.63 16.94 -2.59
CA ILE A 52 -21.32 17.48 -2.95
C ILE A 52 -21.22 18.88 -2.35
N HIS A 53 -20.18 19.12 -1.55
CA HIS A 53 -19.85 20.42 -1.00
C HIS A 53 -18.52 20.88 -1.61
N LEU A 54 -18.58 21.93 -2.44
CA LEU A 54 -17.42 22.46 -3.14
C LEU A 54 -16.53 23.25 -2.18
N VAL A 55 -15.23 23.02 -2.25
CA VAL A 55 -14.26 23.85 -1.54
C VAL A 55 -14.05 25.14 -2.35
N PRO A 56 -14.11 26.34 -1.73
CA PRO A 56 -13.88 27.58 -2.44
C PRO A 56 -12.50 27.63 -3.11
N PRO A 57 -12.38 28.08 -4.38
CA PRO A 57 -11.12 28.10 -5.12
C PRO A 57 -9.98 28.84 -4.39
N GLU A 58 -10.29 29.94 -3.69
CA GLU A 58 -9.29 30.67 -2.90
C GLU A 58 -8.73 29.86 -1.73
N PHE A 59 -9.53 28.94 -1.17
CA PHE A 59 -9.07 28.03 -0.13
C PHE A 59 -8.32 26.84 -0.71
N LEU A 60 -8.73 26.34 -1.88
CA LEU A 60 -7.97 25.34 -2.64
C LEU A 60 -6.55 25.85 -2.96
N ARG A 61 -6.42 27.09 -3.41
CA ARG A 61 -5.13 27.74 -3.64
C ARG A 61 -4.25 27.75 -2.40
N LYS A 62 -4.82 28.14 -1.25
CA LYS A 62 -4.10 28.17 0.04
C LYS A 62 -3.61 26.78 0.45
N GLN A 63 -4.42 25.73 0.23
CA GLN A 63 -3.99 24.34 0.51
C GLN A 63 -2.79 23.95 -0.36
N ILE A 64 -2.84 24.21 -1.68
CA ILE A 64 -1.77 23.87 -2.60
C ILE A 64 -0.48 24.64 -2.26
N ASP A 65 -0.60 25.95 -2.04
CA ASP A 65 0.54 26.82 -1.72
C ASP A 65 1.20 26.40 -0.40
N ALA A 66 0.41 26.19 0.67
CA ALA A 66 0.94 25.79 1.97
C ALA A 66 1.72 24.46 1.93
N VAL A 67 1.26 23.49 1.12
CA VAL A 67 1.93 22.20 1.00
C VAL A 67 3.22 22.33 0.18
N ILE A 68 3.15 22.96 -1.00
CA ILE A 68 4.28 23.00 -1.91
C ILE A 68 5.41 23.88 -1.36
N GLU A 69 5.09 24.98 -0.68
CA GLU A 69 6.08 25.94 -0.17
C GLU A 69 6.88 25.41 1.04
N ASP A 70 6.28 24.55 1.87
CA ASP A 70 6.92 23.98 3.06
C ASP A 70 7.49 22.57 2.82
N VAL A 71 6.63 21.63 2.41
CA VAL A 71 6.99 20.21 2.28
C VAL A 71 7.67 19.92 0.93
N GLY A 72 7.33 20.70 -0.09
CA GLY A 72 7.69 20.44 -1.49
C GLY A 72 6.93 19.27 -2.11
N VAL A 73 7.11 19.06 -3.41
CA VAL A 73 6.38 18.05 -4.18
C VAL A 73 7.27 17.44 -5.27
N ASP A 74 7.18 16.12 -5.44
CA ASP A 74 7.86 15.40 -6.53
C ASP A 74 6.88 15.10 -7.67
N VAL A 75 5.63 14.78 -7.34
CA VAL A 75 4.55 14.54 -8.32
C VAL A 75 3.24 15.14 -7.82
N VAL A 76 2.51 15.84 -8.69
CA VAL A 76 1.10 16.19 -8.45
C VAL A 76 0.19 15.20 -9.19
N LYS A 77 -0.80 14.66 -8.49
CA LYS A 77 -1.88 13.87 -9.08
C LYS A 77 -3.20 14.60 -8.91
N THR A 78 -3.99 14.71 -9.98
CA THR A 78 -5.35 15.26 -9.90
C THR A 78 -6.40 14.16 -10.01
N GLY A 79 -7.51 14.31 -9.29
CA GLY A 79 -8.72 13.47 -9.38
C GLY A 79 -9.94 14.30 -9.77
N MET A 80 -11.06 14.14 -9.05
CA MET A 80 -12.25 14.98 -9.24
C MET A 80 -11.91 16.47 -9.03
N LEU A 81 -12.12 17.29 -10.06
CA LEU A 81 -11.77 18.73 -10.07
C LEU A 81 -12.94 19.66 -9.67
N ALA A 82 -14.16 19.15 -9.73
CA ALA A 82 -15.40 19.75 -9.22
C ALA A 82 -15.94 21.01 -9.95
N SER A 83 -15.10 21.94 -10.41
CA SER A 83 -15.54 23.17 -11.10
C SER A 83 -14.51 23.71 -12.09
N ALA A 84 -14.92 24.63 -12.97
CA ALA A 84 -14.02 25.32 -13.89
C ALA A 84 -13.00 26.19 -13.12
N GLU A 85 -13.46 26.90 -12.09
CA GLU A 85 -12.63 27.76 -11.25
C GLU A 85 -11.58 26.98 -10.46
N SER A 86 -11.92 25.76 -10.02
CA SER A 86 -10.97 24.83 -9.40
C SER A 86 -9.88 24.41 -10.39
N ILE A 87 -10.25 24.10 -11.64
CA ILE A 87 -9.28 23.72 -12.68
C ILE A 87 -8.31 24.88 -12.95
N GLU A 88 -8.82 26.10 -13.07
CA GLU A 88 -8.00 27.30 -13.27
C GLU A 88 -7.03 27.51 -12.12
N THR A 89 -7.53 27.41 -10.89
CA THR A 89 -6.71 27.54 -9.68
C THR A 89 -5.58 26.52 -9.63
N ILE A 90 -5.85 25.28 -10.06
CA ILE A 90 -4.86 24.22 -10.09
C ILE A 90 -3.83 24.49 -11.19
N ALA A 91 -4.26 24.84 -12.41
CA ALA A 91 -3.35 25.15 -13.51
C ALA A 91 -2.40 26.31 -13.14
N ASP A 92 -2.96 27.41 -12.61
CA ASP A 92 -2.18 28.57 -12.15
C ASP A 92 -1.17 28.18 -11.05
N ALA A 93 -1.54 27.28 -10.14
CA ALA A 93 -0.64 26.82 -9.09
C ALA A 93 0.48 25.92 -9.63
N LEU A 94 0.17 25.01 -10.55
CA LEU A 94 1.16 24.11 -11.17
C LEU A 94 2.22 24.90 -11.94
N GLU A 95 1.81 25.91 -12.71
CA GLU A 95 2.72 26.77 -13.48
C GLU A 95 3.59 27.64 -12.57
N ARG A 96 2.96 28.30 -11.59
CA ARG A 96 3.64 29.18 -10.62
C ARG A 96 4.70 28.44 -9.81
N HIS A 97 4.37 27.24 -9.33
CA HIS A 97 5.30 26.40 -8.56
C HIS A 97 6.21 25.54 -9.44
N LYS A 98 6.08 25.63 -10.77
CA LYS A 98 6.90 24.90 -11.76
C LYS A 98 6.95 23.40 -11.51
N VAL A 99 5.79 22.82 -11.23
CA VAL A 99 5.66 21.38 -10.97
C VAL A 99 6.10 20.60 -12.21
N SER A 100 7.09 19.72 -12.07
CA SER A 100 7.69 19.00 -13.20
C SER A 100 6.90 17.78 -13.66
N THR A 101 6.21 17.12 -12.72
CA THR A 101 5.52 15.84 -12.96
C THR A 101 4.07 15.94 -12.54
N VAL A 102 3.16 15.84 -13.51
CA VAL A 102 1.71 15.97 -13.29
C VAL A 102 0.98 14.77 -13.89
N VAL A 103 0.25 14.04 -13.04
CA VAL A 103 -0.63 12.92 -13.40
C VAL A 103 -2.08 13.40 -13.34
N ILE A 104 -2.77 13.41 -14.47
CA ILE A 104 -4.17 13.82 -14.55
C ILE A 104 -5.08 12.62 -14.73
N ASP A 105 -5.92 12.33 -13.73
CA ASP A 105 -7.07 11.43 -13.86
C ASP A 105 -8.32 12.30 -14.13
N PRO A 106 -8.83 12.38 -15.37
CA PRO A 106 -9.88 13.32 -15.76
C PRO A 106 -11.27 12.81 -15.33
N VAL A 107 -11.49 12.71 -14.02
CA VAL A 107 -12.72 12.19 -13.42
C VAL A 107 -13.89 13.14 -13.73
N MET A 108 -14.78 12.72 -14.63
CA MET A 108 -15.96 13.49 -15.05
C MET A 108 -17.27 12.89 -14.54
N ILE A 109 -17.33 11.57 -14.36
CA ILE A 109 -18.53 10.83 -13.97
C ILE A 109 -18.14 9.81 -12.89
N ALA A 110 -18.94 9.72 -11.83
CA ALA A 110 -18.76 8.73 -10.77
C ALA A 110 -19.03 7.31 -11.29
N THR A 111 -18.48 6.29 -10.66
CA THR A 111 -18.81 4.88 -10.96
C THR A 111 -20.32 4.58 -10.82
N THR A 112 -21.04 5.38 -10.03
CA THR A 112 -22.49 5.30 -9.84
C THR A 112 -23.29 6.12 -10.87
N GLY A 113 -22.63 6.74 -11.85
CA GLY A 113 -23.24 7.54 -12.91
C GLY A 113 -23.48 9.01 -12.58
N ALA A 114 -23.18 9.46 -11.36
CA ALA A 114 -23.34 10.86 -10.97
C ALA A 114 -22.36 11.75 -11.74
N GLN A 115 -22.83 12.87 -12.28
CA GLN A 115 -21.98 13.85 -12.94
C GLN A 115 -21.13 14.57 -11.88
N LEU A 116 -19.80 14.52 -12.05
CA LEU A 116 -18.83 15.11 -11.12
C LEU A 116 -18.13 16.35 -11.69
N LEU A 117 -18.14 16.50 -13.02
CA LEU A 117 -17.61 17.68 -13.69
C LEU A 117 -18.69 18.29 -14.62
N PRO A 118 -19.02 19.58 -14.46
CA PRO A 118 -19.93 20.28 -15.37
C PRO A 118 -19.38 20.32 -16.81
N PRO A 119 -20.23 20.32 -17.86
CA PRO A 119 -19.76 20.30 -19.24
C PRO A 119 -18.87 21.50 -19.60
N GLU A 120 -19.17 22.68 -19.07
CA GLU A 120 -18.39 23.91 -19.24
C GLU A 120 -16.96 23.78 -18.71
N ALA A 121 -16.76 23.00 -17.65
CA ALA A 121 -15.45 22.78 -17.06
C ALA A 121 -14.56 21.84 -17.90
N VAL A 122 -15.14 21.05 -18.82
CA VAL A 122 -14.38 20.18 -19.74
C VAL A 122 -13.55 21.02 -20.71
N HIS A 123 -14.07 22.16 -21.16
CA HIS A 123 -13.32 23.07 -22.05
C HIS A 123 -12.06 23.62 -21.36
N ILE A 124 -12.19 24.02 -20.09
CA ILE A 124 -11.06 24.51 -19.29
C ILE A 124 -10.06 23.38 -19.01
N LEU A 125 -10.54 22.17 -18.69
CA LEU A 125 -9.68 20.99 -18.56
C LEU A 125 -8.83 20.77 -19.82
N ARG A 126 -9.45 20.85 -21.00
CA ARG A 126 -8.79 20.67 -22.31
C ARG A 126 -7.73 21.74 -22.60
N THR A 127 -8.00 23.00 -22.26
CA THR A 127 -7.19 24.14 -22.70
C THR A 127 -6.16 24.58 -21.68
N ARG A 128 -6.41 24.38 -20.38
CA ARG A 128 -5.55 24.89 -19.30
C ARG A 128 -4.78 23.80 -18.57
N LEU A 129 -5.38 22.65 -18.31
CA LEU A 129 -4.79 21.65 -17.42
C LEU A 129 -4.14 20.45 -18.17
N LEU A 130 -4.81 19.87 -19.18
CA LEU A 130 -4.25 18.77 -19.97
C LEU A 130 -2.90 19.10 -20.66
N PRO A 131 -2.64 20.33 -21.16
CA PRO A 131 -1.34 20.69 -21.72
C PRO A 131 -0.18 20.61 -20.72
N LEU A 132 -0.45 20.71 -19.41
CA LEU A 132 0.54 20.60 -18.34
C LEU A 132 0.82 19.15 -17.93
N ALA A 133 0.03 18.19 -18.44
CA ALA A 133 0.10 16.80 -17.99
C ALA A 133 1.38 16.11 -18.47
N THR A 134 2.10 15.50 -17.53
CA THR A 134 3.09 14.47 -17.88
C THR A 134 2.40 13.21 -18.37
N ILE A 135 1.30 12.81 -17.72
CA ILE A 135 0.44 11.73 -18.19
C ILE A 135 -1.02 12.04 -17.88
N ALA A 136 -1.91 11.80 -18.86
CA ALA A 136 -3.35 11.76 -18.66
C ALA A 136 -3.86 10.31 -18.69
N THR A 137 -4.76 9.94 -17.78
CA THR A 137 -5.25 8.56 -17.63
C THR A 137 -6.76 8.40 -17.85
N PRO A 138 -7.37 8.84 -18.97
CA PRO A 138 -8.81 8.71 -19.20
C PRO A 138 -9.24 7.25 -19.40
N ASN A 139 -10.45 6.90 -18.96
CA ASN A 139 -11.14 5.69 -19.45
C ASN A 139 -11.76 5.94 -20.84
N VAL A 140 -12.29 4.91 -21.50
CA VAL A 140 -12.90 5.05 -22.84
C VAL A 140 -14.00 6.12 -22.90
N PRO A 141 -15.04 6.12 -22.03
CA PRO A 141 -16.02 7.20 -22.00
C PRO A 141 -15.42 8.61 -21.82
N GLU A 142 -14.45 8.74 -20.92
CA GLU A 142 -13.74 10.00 -20.66
C GLU A 142 -12.93 10.46 -21.89
N ALA A 143 -12.21 9.54 -22.52
CA ALA A 143 -11.40 9.80 -23.71
C ALA A 143 -12.23 10.34 -24.87
N VAL A 144 -13.38 9.72 -25.12
CA VAL A 144 -14.34 10.17 -26.12
C VAL A 144 -14.87 11.56 -25.79
N ARG A 145 -15.23 11.81 -24.52
CA ARG A 145 -15.75 13.12 -24.09
C ARG A 145 -14.70 14.24 -24.12
N LEU A 146 -13.43 13.92 -23.90
CA LEU A 146 -12.33 14.88 -24.02
C LEU A 146 -12.07 15.31 -25.47
N LEU A 147 -12.30 14.40 -26.43
CA LEU A 147 -12.12 14.66 -27.86
C LEU A 147 -13.35 15.28 -28.53
N GLY A 148 -14.54 15.01 -28.02
CA GLY A 148 -15.78 15.57 -28.55
C GLY A 148 -15.94 17.04 -28.20
N ASP A 149 -16.34 17.84 -29.19
CA ASP A 149 -17.16 19.02 -28.91
C ASP A 149 -18.58 18.52 -28.60
N ALA A 150 -19.35 19.27 -27.83
CA ALA A 150 -20.56 18.79 -27.13
C ALA A 150 -21.68 18.17 -28.01
N ASP A 151 -21.52 18.07 -29.32
CA ASP A 151 -22.54 17.67 -30.31
C ASP A 151 -22.10 16.61 -31.35
N ASP A 152 -20.92 15.96 -31.22
CA ASP A 152 -20.49 14.96 -32.23
C ASP A 152 -21.09 13.56 -31.99
N ASP A 153 -22.11 13.21 -32.78
CA ASP A 153 -22.80 11.91 -32.82
C ASP A 153 -21.91 10.73 -33.25
N ALA A 154 -20.66 10.98 -33.66
CA ALA A 154 -19.68 9.97 -34.04
C ALA A 154 -19.28 9.04 -32.87
N ALA A 155 -19.55 9.43 -31.62
CA ALA A 155 -19.25 8.66 -30.40
C ALA A 155 -20.22 7.50 -30.11
N ARG A 156 -21.34 7.37 -30.81
CA ARG A 156 -22.40 6.39 -30.47
C ARG A 156 -22.02 4.93 -30.72
N GLY A 157 -20.97 4.66 -31.49
CA GLY A 157 -20.54 3.30 -31.84
C GLY A 157 -19.72 2.58 -30.76
N GLY A 158 -19.08 3.31 -29.84
CA GLY A 158 -18.09 2.75 -28.91
C GLY A 158 -16.83 2.20 -29.61
N VAL A 159 -15.75 2.00 -28.84
CA VAL A 159 -14.51 1.40 -29.35
C VAL A 159 -14.75 -0.07 -29.71
N GLN A 160 -14.44 -0.47 -30.93
CA GLN A 160 -14.65 -1.83 -31.45
C GLN A 160 -13.37 -2.68 -31.48
N THR A 161 -12.19 -2.04 -31.51
CA THR A 161 -10.90 -2.72 -31.62
C THR A 161 -9.83 -2.08 -30.72
N VAL A 162 -8.78 -2.85 -30.40
CA VAL A 162 -7.61 -2.31 -29.69
C VAL A 162 -6.91 -1.21 -30.49
N ASP A 163 -6.94 -1.28 -31.82
CA ASP A 163 -6.34 -0.26 -32.69
C ASP A 163 -7.10 1.08 -32.60
N GLU A 164 -8.44 1.05 -32.49
CA GLU A 164 -9.24 2.25 -32.22
C GLU A 164 -8.95 2.84 -30.84
N LEU A 165 -8.66 2.00 -29.83
CA LEU A 165 -8.24 2.45 -28.50
C LEU A 165 -6.90 3.20 -28.55
N GLU A 166 -5.95 2.70 -29.35
CA GLU A 166 -4.69 3.38 -29.62
C GLU A 166 -4.89 4.70 -30.38
N ALA A 167 -5.78 4.72 -31.38
CA ALA A 167 -6.11 5.93 -32.12
C ALA A 167 -6.69 7.02 -31.21
N LEU A 168 -7.52 6.66 -30.22
CA LEU A 168 -7.99 7.60 -29.19
C LEU A 168 -6.85 8.18 -28.36
N ALA A 169 -5.91 7.34 -27.91
CA ALA A 169 -4.76 7.79 -27.13
C ALA A 169 -3.89 8.77 -27.94
N ARG A 170 -3.62 8.46 -29.21
CA ARG A 170 -2.88 9.33 -30.15
C ARG A 170 -3.60 10.66 -30.37
N ALA A 171 -4.91 10.63 -30.58
CA ALA A 171 -5.71 11.83 -30.79
C ALA A 171 -5.72 12.76 -29.57
N ILE A 172 -5.85 12.21 -28.36
CA ILE A 172 -5.80 12.99 -27.11
C ILE A 172 -4.44 13.67 -26.96
N ARG A 173 -3.35 12.93 -27.16
CA ARG A 173 -1.99 13.49 -27.09
C ARG A 173 -1.83 14.64 -28.08
N ALA A 174 -2.18 14.40 -29.34
CA ALA A 174 -1.97 15.35 -30.43
C ALA A 174 -2.83 16.62 -30.27
N ARG A 175 -4.09 16.48 -29.85
CA ARG A 175 -5.05 17.60 -29.80
C ARG A 175 -5.08 18.34 -28.47
N LEU A 176 -4.78 17.66 -27.35
CA LEU A 176 -4.99 18.22 -26.01
C LEU A 176 -3.69 18.47 -25.23
N GLY A 177 -2.55 17.97 -25.69
CA GLY A 177 -1.22 18.36 -25.19
C GLY A 177 -0.53 17.52 -24.11
N PRO A 178 -1.12 16.50 -23.44
CA PRO A 178 -0.36 15.65 -22.51
C PRO A 178 0.88 15.02 -23.17
N ARG A 179 1.99 14.86 -22.42
CA ARG A 179 3.19 14.18 -22.95
C ARG A 179 2.94 12.68 -23.18
N TRP A 180 2.22 12.06 -22.26
CA TRP A 180 1.79 10.67 -22.31
C TRP A 180 0.27 10.58 -22.09
N VAL A 181 -0.35 9.58 -22.71
CA VAL A 181 -1.77 9.27 -22.54
C VAL A 181 -1.93 7.78 -22.33
N LEU A 182 -2.61 7.40 -21.24
CA LEU A 182 -3.03 6.03 -20.95
C LEU A 182 -4.55 5.94 -21.07
N VAL A 183 -5.04 5.36 -22.15
CA VAL A 183 -6.48 5.08 -22.28
C VAL A 183 -6.80 3.74 -21.62
N LYS A 184 -7.61 3.79 -20.56
CA LYS A 184 -7.99 2.63 -19.74
C LYS A 184 -9.13 1.87 -20.40
N GLY A 185 -8.92 0.61 -20.75
CA GLY A 185 -9.88 -0.22 -21.49
C GLY A 185 -10.93 -0.93 -20.64
N GLY A 186 -10.87 -0.87 -19.30
CA GLY A 186 -11.75 -1.65 -18.42
C GLY A 186 -13.28 -1.56 -18.67
N HIS A 187 -13.74 -0.52 -19.37
CA HIS A 187 -15.15 -0.34 -19.77
C HIS A 187 -15.49 -0.96 -21.14
N CYS A 188 -14.48 -1.40 -21.88
CA CYS A 188 -14.56 -2.06 -23.18
C CYS A 188 -13.70 -3.33 -23.12
N PRO A 189 -14.18 -4.40 -22.46
CA PRO A 189 -13.49 -5.68 -22.47
C PRO A 189 -13.42 -6.26 -23.89
N PHE A 190 -12.34 -6.94 -24.22
CA PHE A 190 -12.05 -7.49 -25.54
C PHE A 190 -12.05 -9.03 -25.51
N ARG A 191 -12.27 -9.62 -26.67
CA ARG A 191 -11.95 -11.01 -26.97
C ARG A 191 -10.44 -11.14 -27.25
N ARG A 192 -9.90 -12.36 -27.25
CA ARG A 192 -8.49 -12.63 -27.60
C ARG A 192 -8.08 -12.20 -29.01
N ASP A 193 -9.03 -12.04 -29.92
CA ASP A 193 -8.78 -11.55 -31.28
C ASP A 193 -8.67 -10.00 -31.36
N GLY A 194 -8.75 -9.30 -30.22
CA GLY A 194 -8.63 -7.85 -30.15
C GLY A 194 -9.91 -7.07 -30.49
N ARG A 195 -11.05 -7.76 -30.67
CA ARG A 195 -12.37 -7.12 -30.90
C ARG A 195 -13.15 -6.96 -29.60
N ALA A 196 -13.93 -5.89 -29.50
CA ALA A 196 -14.75 -5.62 -28.33
C ALA A 196 -15.77 -6.75 -28.08
N ALA A 197 -15.87 -7.19 -26.83
CA ALA A 197 -16.82 -8.20 -26.40
C ALA A 197 -18.24 -7.63 -26.39
N ARG A 198 -19.18 -8.33 -27.02
CA ARG A 198 -20.60 -7.93 -27.11
C ARG A 198 -21.46 -8.58 -26.03
N THR A 199 -21.00 -9.70 -25.48
CA THR A 199 -21.67 -10.44 -24.40
C THR A 199 -20.71 -10.66 -23.24
N GLU A 200 -21.22 -10.98 -22.04
CA GLU A 200 -20.36 -11.25 -20.89
C GLU A 200 -19.45 -12.47 -21.10
N ALA A 201 -19.93 -13.50 -21.79
CA ALA A 201 -19.17 -14.72 -22.08
C ALA A 201 -17.97 -14.47 -23.02
N GLU A 202 -18.00 -13.37 -23.76
CA GLU A 202 -16.92 -12.97 -24.68
C GLU A 202 -15.83 -12.12 -24.00
N ARG A 203 -16.04 -11.72 -22.74
CA ARG A 203 -15.10 -10.85 -22.01
C ARG A 203 -13.90 -11.66 -21.55
N GLU A 204 -12.83 -11.63 -22.33
CA GLU A 204 -11.61 -12.39 -22.04
C GLU A 204 -10.47 -11.50 -21.55
N LEU A 205 -10.34 -10.31 -22.14
CA LEU A 205 -9.22 -9.39 -21.93
C LEU A 205 -9.68 -7.99 -21.55
N VAL A 206 -8.85 -7.31 -20.77
CA VAL A 206 -8.84 -5.86 -20.61
C VAL A 206 -7.51 -5.36 -21.16
N VAL A 207 -7.59 -4.39 -22.07
CA VAL A 207 -6.41 -3.81 -22.72
C VAL A 207 -6.33 -2.34 -22.39
N ASP A 208 -5.24 -1.91 -21.75
CA ASP A 208 -4.92 -0.49 -21.59
C ASP A 208 -3.85 -0.09 -22.61
N VAL A 209 -3.96 1.11 -23.19
CA VAL A 209 -3.02 1.58 -24.22
C VAL A 209 -2.34 2.85 -23.76
N LEU A 210 -1.02 2.78 -23.61
CA LEU A 210 -0.14 3.91 -23.33
C LEU A 210 0.49 4.40 -24.64
N VAL A 211 0.38 5.70 -24.90
CA VAL A 211 1.04 6.37 -26.02
C VAL A 211 1.78 7.60 -25.50
N GLY A 212 3.03 7.76 -25.89
CA GLY A 212 3.78 8.99 -25.61
C GLY A 212 5.25 8.89 -26.01
N GLY A 213 6.01 9.91 -25.64
CA GLY A 213 7.41 10.05 -26.01
C GLY A 213 7.97 11.36 -25.46
N GLU A 214 9.29 11.49 -25.47
CA GLU A 214 9.92 12.76 -25.16
C GLU A 214 9.79 13.71 -26.35
N ARG A 215 9.13 14.85 -26.16
CA ARG A 215 9.24 15.95 -27.13
C ARG A 215 10.72 16.34 -27.19
N PRO A 216 11.32 16.47 -28.39
CA PRO A 216 12.69 16.96 -28.49
C PRO A 216 12.81 18.30 -27.76
N VAL A 217 13.71 18.37 -26.78
CA VAL A 217 14.01 19.61 -26.07
C VAL A 217 14.77 20.52 -27.03
N GLY A 218 14.08 21.46 -27.65
CA GLY A 218 14.65 22.67 -28.24
C GLY A 218 15.80 22.48 -29.24
N GLY A 219 15.48 22.08 -30.47
CA GLY A 219 16.27 22.45 -31.64
C GLY A 219 15.94 23.89 -32.05
N GLY A 220 16.54 24.87 -31.38
CA GLY A 220 16.52 26.25 -31.86
C GLY A 220 17.33 26.36 -33.15
N GLY A 221 16.67 26.21 -34.30
CA GLY A 221 17.30 26.38 -35.61
C GLY A 221 16.33 26.03 -36.72
N GLY A 222 15.87 27.05 -37.45
CA GLY A 222 14.89 26.91 -38.51
C GLY A 222 15.30 25.88 -39.58
N GLY A 223 14.36 24.99 -39.86
CA GLY A 223 14.43 24.02 -40.95
C GLY A 223 13.11 23.26 -40.99
N GLU A 224 12.29 23.52 -42.02
CA GLU A 224 11.04 22.83 -42.30
C GLU A 224 11.32 21.38 -42.73
N GLN A 225 11.59 20.51 -41.76
CA GLN A 225 11.42 19.07 -41.90
C GLN A 225 10.78 18.56 -40.61
N GLU A 226 9.47 18.33 -40.67
CA GLU A 226 8.72 17.62 -39.63
C GLU A 226 9.23 16.17 -39.60
N GLU A 227 10.28 15.90 -38.81
CA GLU A 227 10.61 14.52 -38.44
C GLU A 227 9.41 13.96 -37.66
N GLU A 228 8.77 12.90 -38.18
CA GLU A 228 7.70 12.19 -37.48
C GLU A 228 8.24 11.70 -36.13
N GLU A 229 7.79 12.33 -35.03
CA GLU A 229 8.16 11.96 -33.67
C GLU A 229 7.78 10.48 -33.44
N GLU A 230 8.77 9.58 -33.35
CA GLU A 230 8.54 8.15 -33.13
C GLU A 230 7.95 7.94 -31.72
N LEU A 231 6.64 7.73 -31.65
CA LEU A 231 5.94 7.55 -30.39
C LEU A 231 6.12 6.13 -29.85
N VAL A 232 6.40 6.03 -28.56
CA VAL A 232 6.35 4.79 -27.81
C VAL A 232 4.89 4.41 -27.58
N VAL A 233 4.53 3.20 -28.02
CA VAL A 233 3.22 2.60 -27.76
C VAL A 233 3.39 1.33 -26.95
N VAL A 234 2.63 1.22 -25.86
CA VAL A 234 2.59 0.03 -25.01
C VAL A 234 1.14 -0.42 -24.84
N ARG A 235 0.85 -1.64 -25.28
CA ARG A 235 -0.43 -2.32 -25.03
C ARG A 235 -0.27 -3.22 -23.82
N LEU A 236 -1.17 -3.07 -22.84
CA LEU A 236 -1.14 -3.78 -21.57
C LEU A 236 -2.35 -4.70 -21.51
N GLU A 237 -2.11 -5.98 -21.79
CA GLU A 237 -3.17 -6.99 -21.80
C GLU A 237 -3.24 -7.69 -20.45
N THR A 238 -4.45 -7.78 -19.91
CA THR A 238 -4.74 -8.52 -18.69
C THR A 238 -6.00 -9.36 -18.86
N ALA A 239 -6.06 -10.51 -18.18
CA ALA A 239 -7.28 -11.29 -18.14
C ALA A 239 -8.42 -10.49 -17.48
N TYR A 240 -9.59 -10.50 -18.10
CA TYR A 240 -10.79 -9.90 -17.54
C TYR A 240 -11.15 -10.58 -16.21
N CYS A 241 -11.45 -9.76 -15.20
CA CYS A 241 -11.85 -10.23 -13.88
C CYS A 241 -13.26 -9.72 -13.58
N ALA A 242 -14.22 -10.64 -13.54
CA ALA A 242 -15.59 -10.32 -13.13
C ALA A 242 -15.59 -9.98 -11.64
N SER A 243 -15.81 -8.70 -11.31
CA SER A 243 -15.88 -8.22 -9.94
C SER A 243 -16.83 -7.03 -9.84
N ARG A 244 -17.62 -6.98 -8.76
CA ARG A 244 -18.40 -5.80 -8.37
C ARG A 244 -17.56 -4.76 -7.63
N ASN A 245 -16.32 -5.11 -7.25
CA ASN A 245 -15.45 -4.29 -6.43
C ASN A 245 -14.48 -3.50 -7.30
N THR A 246 -15.02 -2.59 -8.12
CA THR A 246 -14.27 -1.77 -9.08
C THR A 246 -14.30 -0.28 -8.73
N HIS A 247 -14.91 0.08 -7.59
CA HIS A 247 -14.95 1.45 -7.10
C HIS A 247 -13.53 1.94 -6.78
N GLY A 248 -13.17 3.12 -7.28
CA GLY A 248 -11.85 3.73 -7.08
C GLY A 248 -10.69 3.14 -7.88
N THR A 249 -10.95 2.26 -8.84
CA THR A 249 -9.89 1.67 -9.70
C THR A 249 -9.12 2.71 -10.50
N GLY A 250 -9.81 3.71 -11.07
CA GLY A 250 -9.18 4.82 -11.79
C GLY A 250 -8.26 5.67 -10.91
N CYS A 251 -8.77 6.13 -9.76
CA CYS A 251 -8.00 6.92 -8.80
C CYS A 251 -6.78 6.15 -8.29
N SER A 252 -6.97 4.86 -7.96
CA SER A 252 -5.89 3.99 -7.51
C SER A 252 -4.82 3.77 -8.56
N LEU A 253 -5.19 3.62 -9.84
CA LEU A 253 -4.22 3.48 -10.93
C LEU A 253 -3.38 4.74 -11.09
N ALA A 254 -4.02 5.90 -11.15
CA ALA A 254 -3.33 7.19 -11.28
C ALA A 254 -2.39 7.45 -10.08
N SER A 255 -2.82 7.12 -8.86
CA SER A 255 -2.00 7.26 -7.65
C SER A 255 -0.84 6.26 -7.59
N ALA A 256 -1.02 5.04 -8.09
CA ALA A 256 0.07 4.08 -8.22
C ALA A 256 1.11 4.57 -9.24
N ILE A 257 0.67 5.08 -10.41
CA ILE A 257 1.55 5.69 -11.41
C ILE A 257 2.29 6.89 -10.82
N ALA A 258 1.60 7.80 -10.13
CA ALA A 258 2.22 8.96 -9.48
C ALA A 258 3.28 8.55 -8.47
N SER A 259 2.98 7.56 -7.61
CA SER A 259 3.93 7.03 -6.63
C SER A 259 5.15 6.39 -7.28
N ASN A 260 4.94 5.70 -8.40
CA ASN A 260 5.98 5.04 -9.17
C ASN A 260 6.92 6.06 -9.85
N LEU A 261 6.36 7.12 -10.43
CA LEU A 261 7.12 8.23 -10.99
C LEU A 261 7.89 9.01 -9.91
N ALA A 262 7.30 9.22 -8.73
CA ALA A 262 7.96 9.87 -7.60
C ALA A 262 9.19 9.09 -7.10
N LYS A 263 9.26 7.78 -7.38
CA LYS A 263 10.42 6.92 -7.11
C LYS A 263 11.43 6.86 -8.25
N GLY A 264 11.22 7.62 -9.32
CA GLY A 264 12.12 7.70 -10.47
C GLY A 264 11.99 6.54 -11.48
N MET A 265 10.87 5.81 -11.49
CA MET A 265 10.63 4.81 -12.55
C MET A 265 10.30 5.47 -13.89
N ASP A 266 10.74 4.85 -14.99
CA ASP A 266 10.34 5.25 -16.33
C ASP A 266 8.83 5.06 -16.56
N MET A 267 8.27 5.80 -17.52
CA MET A 267 6.82 5.84 -17.73
C MET A 267 6.21 4.46 -18.07
N PRO A 268 6.71 3.70 -19.07
CA PRO A 268 6.22 2.33 -19.31
C PRO A 268 6.28 1.41 -18.09
N ALA A 269 7.37 1.43 -17.31
CA ALA A 269 7.51 0.62 -16.11
C ALA A 269 6.52 1.05 -15.01
N ALA A 270 6.37 2.36 -14.78
CA ALA A 270 5.46 2.93 -13.79
C ALA A 270 4.00 2.56 -14.07
N VAL A 271 3.59 2.63 -15.35
CA VAL A 271 2.25 2.23 -15.79
C VAL A 271 2.04 0.72 -15.66
N ARG A 272 2.97 -0.10 -16.13
CA ARG A 272 2.90 -1.58 -15.98
C ARG A 272 2.75 -1.99 -14.50
N ALA A 273 3.53 -1.38 -13.61
CA ALA A 273 3.46 -1.66 -12.19
C ALA A 273 2.11 -1.22 -11.58
N GLY A 274 1.61 -0.04 -11.97
CA GLY A 274 0.30 0.46 -11.55
C GLY A 274 -0.87 -0.45 -11.98
N CYS A 275 -0.89 -0.90 -13.24
CA CYS A 275 -1.92 -1.82 -13.73
C CYS A 275 -1.89 -3.15 -12.94
N ARG A 276 -0.71 -3.72 -12.69
CA ARG A 276 -0.57 -4.95 -11.88
C ARG A 276 -1.06 -4.78 -10.44
N TYR A 277 -0.77 -3.63 -9.83
CA TYR A 277 -1.22 -3.30 -8.48
C TYR A 277 -2.76 -3.25 -8.41
N VAL A 278 -3.41 -2.48 -9.30
CA VAL A 278 -4.87 -2.39 -9.32
C VAL A 278 -5.51 -3.76 -9.59
N GLN A 279 -4.94 -4.55 -10.51
CA GLN A 279 -5.44 -5.89 -10.80
C GLN A 279 -5.39 -6.82 -9.58
N ALA A 280 -4.32 -6.77 -8.79
CA ALA A 280 -4.20 -7.52 -7.54
C ALA A 280 -5.19 -7.01 -6.48
N GLY A 281 -5.40 -5.70 -6.40
CA GLY A 281 -6.40 -5.09 -5.51
C GLY A 281 -7.83 -5.50 -5.83
N ILE A 282 -8.19 -5.61 -7.11
CA ILE A 282 -9.51 -6.11 -7.54
C ILE A 282 -9.70 -7.58 -7.15
N ARG A 283 -8.70 -8.43 -7.41
CA ARG A 283 -8.76 -9.87 -7.10
C ARG A 283 -8.87 -10.17 -5.61
N SER A 284 -8.23 -9.35 -4.78
CA SER A 284 -8.19 -9.52 -3.32
C SER A 284 -9.17 -8.62 -2.58
N ALA A 285 -10.13 -8.00 -3.29
CA ALA A 285 -11.05 -7.03 -2.74
C ALA A 285 -11.87 -7.60 -1.56
N PRO A 286 -12.04 -6.85 -0.46
CA PRO A 286 -12.64 -7.34 0.78
C PRO A 286 -14.17 -7.50 0.72
N GLY A 287 -14.83 -7.09 -0.37
CA GLY A 287 -16.28 -7.21 -0.53
C GLY A 287 -17.12 -6.24 0.31
N LEU A 288 -16.54 -5.11 0.71
CA LEU A 288 -17.20 -4.10 1.56
C LEU A 288 -18.34 -3.37 0.84
N GLY A 289 -19.40 -3.07 1.59
CA GLY A 289 -20.56 -2.32 1.13
C GLY A 289 -21.61 -3.16 0.38
N GLY A 290 -22.74 -2.51 0.07
CA GLY A 290 -23.89 -3.16 -0.58
C GLY A 290 -24.06 -2.81 -2.07
N GLY A 291 -23.14 -2.03 -2.64
CA GLY A 291 -23.14 -1.65 -4.06
C GLY A 291 -21.80 -2.00 -4.72
N ASN A 292 -21.21 -1.05 -5.46
CA ASN A 292 -19.89 -1.21 -6.05
C ASN A 292 -18.82 -1.02 -4.95
N GLY A 293 -18.18 -2.11 -4.55
CA GLY A 293 -17.23 -2.12 -3.44
C GLY A 293 -15.84 -1.58 -3.83
N PRO A 294 -15.03 -1.17 -2.84
CA PRO A 294 -13.64 -0.77 -3.07
C PRO A 294 -12.73 -1.97 -3.35
N LEU A 295 -11.61 -1.71 -4.02
CA LEU A 295 -10.50 -2.67 -4.11
C LEU A 295 -9.74 -2.80 -2.78
N ASN A 296 -8.94 -3.86 -2.65
CA ASN A 296 -8.01 -4.00 -1.53
C ASN A 296 -6.74 -3.16 -1.78
N HIS A 297 -6.65 -1.99 -1.18
CA HIS A 297 -5.50 -1.09 -1.32
C HIS A 297 -4.24 -1.57 -0.57
N PHE A 298 -4.33 -2.55 0.31
CA PHE A 298 -3.21 -2.99 1.15
C PHE A 298 -2.80 -4.45 0.86
N HIS A 299 -3.14 -4.98 -0.31
CA HIS A 299 -2.87 -6.37 -0.70
C HIS A 299 -1.38 -6.75 -0.72
N SER A 300 -0.48 -5.76 -0.71
CA SER A 300 0.98 -5.92 -0.71
C SER A 300 1.66 -5.29 0.51
N VAL A 301 0.90 -4.92 1.54
CA VAL A 301 1.43 -4.35 2.79
C VAL A 301 1.26 -5.36 3.91
N TYR A 302 2.31 -5.54 4.70
CA TYR A 302 2.28 -6.32 5.93
C TYR A 302 2.42 -5.38 7.13
N THR A 303 1.56 -5.56 8.13
CA THR A 303 1.60 -4.80 9.39
C THR A 303 2.10 -5.71 10.49
N LEU A 304 3.13 -5.28 11.23
CA LEU A 304 3.54 -5.98 12.43
C LEU A 304 2.42 -5.93 13.47
N PRO A 305 2.06 -7.05 14.13
CA PRO A 305 1.01 -7.06 15.14
C PRO A 305 1.45 -6.43 16.47
N PHE A 306 2.71 -5.98 16.55
CA PHE A 306 3.32 -5.34 17.72
C PHE A 306 4.18 -4.15 17.31
N SER A 307 4.34 -3.20 18.23
CA SER A 307 5.28 -2.10 18.07
C SER A 307 6.72 -2.59 18.17
N PRO A 308 7.67 -2.10 17.34
CA PRO A 308 9.09 -2.41 17.49
C PRO A 308 9.56 -2.16 18.94
N GLY A 309 10.25 -3.13 19.53
CA GLY A 309 10.65 -3.11 20.94
C GLY A 309 9.70 -3.81 21.91
N HIS A 310 8.47 -4.12 21.49
CA HIS A 310 7.43 -4.74 22.33
C HIS A 310 7.06 -6.17 21.90
N PHE A 311 7.99 -6.88 21.25
CA PHE A 311 7.74 -8.26 20.82
C PHE A 311 7.50 -9.21 22.01
N ILE A 312 8.26 -9.03 23.10
CA ILE A 312 8.12 -9.85 24.31
C ILE A 312 6.78 -9.60 24.99
N ASP A 313 6.38 -8.33 25.13
CA ASP A 313 5.07 -7.97 25.71
C ASP A 313 3.94 -8.61 24.88
N TYR A 314 3.98 -8.45 23.56
CA TYR A 314 3.03 -9.09 22.65
C TYR A 314 3.01 -10.62 22.80
N LEU A 315 4.18 -11.26 22.95
CA LEU A 315 4.26 -12.70 23.11
C LEU A 315 3.62 -13.16 24.43
N LEU A 316 3.89 -12.47 25.53
CA LEU A 316 3.40 -12.83 26.87
C LEU A 316 1.92 -12.51 27.05
N GLU A 317 1.41 -11.43 26.45
CA GLU A 317 0.01 -11.00 26.55
C GLU A 317 -0.94 -11.77 25.63
N ARG A 318 -0.41 -12.62 24.75
CA ARG A 318 -1.23 -13.41 23.83
C ARG A 318 -2.21 -14.30 24.61
N PRO A 319 -3.51 -14.33 24.25
CA PRO A 319 -4.51 -15.13 24.97
C PRO A 319 -4.22 -16.64 25.02
N ASP A 320 -3.45 -17.16 24.06
CA ASP A 320 -3.00 -18.55 23.99
C ASP A 320 -1.66 -18.80 24.72
N VAL A 321 -0.96 -17.75 25.16
CA VAL A 321 0.30 -17.81 25.90
C VAL A 321 0.12 -17.43 27.38
N ALA A 322 -0.56 -16.33 27.66
CA ALA A 322 -0.74 -15.77 29.01
C ALA A 322 -1.25 -16.80 30.04
N PRO A 323 -2.27 -17.64 29.76
CA PRO A 323 -2.75 -18.61 30.74
C PRO A 323 -1.76 -19.74 31.07
N VAL A 324 -0.83 -20.04 30.15
CA VAL A 324 0.23 -21.03 30.36
C VAL A 324 1.38 -20.43 31.15
N TRP A 325 1.72 -19.17 30.84
CA TRP A 325 2.77 -18.41 31.51
C TRP A 325 2.41 -18.08 32.97
N ASP A 326 1.18 -17.62 33.20
CA ASP A 326 0.73 -17.14 34.51
C ASP A 326 0.56 -18.28 35.52
N ARG A 327 0.14 -19.46 35.07
CA ARG A 327 -0.37 -20.51 35.96
C ARG A 327 0.66 -21.18 36.86
N TYR A 328 1.95 -21.04 36.60
CA TYR A 328 2.97 -21.65 37.46
C TYR A 328 3.68 -20.64 38.36
N VAL A 329 4.15 -19.54 37.78
CA VAL A 329 4.90 -18.51 38.52
C VAL A 329 3.98 -17.77 39.50
N ILE A 330 2.72 -17.52 39.13
CA ILE A 330 1.75 -16.85 40.01
C ILE A 330 1.24 -17.80 41.09
N ASP A 331 0.94 -19.07 40.78
CA ASP A 331 0.48 -20.05 41.78
C ASP A 331 1.54 -20.30 42.86
N ILE A 332 2.82 -20.38 42.49
CA ILE A 332 3.93 -20.47 43.47
C ILE A 332 4.10 -19.14 44.20
N GLY A 333 4.06 -18.00 43.52
CA GLY A 333 4.18 -16.68 44.15
C GLY A 333 3.06 -16.35 45.15
N GLN A 334 1.86 -16.92 44.97
CA GLN A 334 0.72 -16.75 45.89
C GLN A 334 0.67 -17.79 47.01
N SER A 335 1.31 -18.96 46.84
CA SER A 335 1.25 -20.08 47.80
C SER A 335 2.55 -20.38 48.54
N GLN A 336 3.67 -19.75 48.14
CA GLN A 336 4.99 -19.95 48.73
C GLN A 336 5.64 -18.62 49.14
N ASP A 337 6.72 -18.73 49.91
CA ASP A 337 7.57 -17.59 50.25
C ASP A 337 8.52 -17.20 49.10
N TRP A 338 9.24 -16.11 49.31
CA TRP A 338 10.20 -15.57 48.34
C TRP A 338 11.24 -16.59 47.87
N LEU A 339 11.70 -17.48 48.76
CA LEU A 339 12.64 -18.55 48.40
C LEU A 339 11.98 -19.61 47.50
N GLY A 340 10.71 -19.96 47.76
CA GLY A 340 9.95 -20.86 46.90
C GLY A 340 9.81 -20.34 45.46
N LEU A 341 9.59 -19.03 45.28
CA LEU A 341 9.54 -18.41 43.94
C LEU A 341 10.91 -18.46 43.23
N GLN A 342 12.01 -18.22 43.96
CA GLN A 342 13.37 -18.36 43.43
C GLN A 342 13.67 -19.80 42.97
N VAL A 343 13.23 -20.79 43.75
CA VAL A 343 13.42 -22.22 43.42
C VAL A 343 12.57 -22.64 42.22
N ALA A 344 11.37 -22.07 42.05
CA ALA A 344 10.53 -22.33 40.88
C ALA A 344 11.13 -21.81 39.56
N MET A 345 11.91 -20.72 39.62
CA MET A 345 12.64 -20.16 38.46
C MET A 345 14.04 -20.79 38.26
N ALA A 346 14.53 -21.60 39.19
CA ALA A 346 15.89 -22.14 39.14
C ALA A 346 16.12 -23.13 37.97
N PRO A 347 15.19 -24.01 37.58
CA PRO A 347 15.42 -24.94 36.46
C PRO A 347 15.67 -24.25 35.12
N CYS A 348 15.02 -23.12 34.83
CA CYS A 348 15.25 -22.40 33.57
C CYS A 348 16.61 -21.68 33.55
N LEU A 349 17.05 -21.13 34.68
CA LEU A 349 18.37 -20.49 34.76
C LEU A 349 19.51 -21.52 34.81
N LEU A 350 19.40 -22.52 35.67
CA LEU A 350 20.46 -23.50 35.91
C LEU A 350 20.51 -24.58 34.83
N GLY A 351 19.35 -25.03 34.35
CA GLY A 351 19.24 -26.11 33.37
C GLY A 351 19.81 -25.74 32.01
N TYR A 352 19.49 -24.54 31.50
CA TYR A 352 20.00 -24.05 30.21
C TYR A 352 21.53 -23.85 30.26
N GLY A 353 22.05 -23.27 31.35
CA GLY A 353 23.50 -23.14 31.54
C GLY A 353 24.22 -24.50 31.64
N ALA A 354 23.64 -25.46 32.36
CA ALA A 354 24.21 -26.80 32.52
C ALA A 354 24.23 -27.60 31.21
N ILE A 355 23.12 -27.62 30.46
CA ILE A 355 23.03 -28.36 29.20
C ILE A 355 23.88 -27.71 28.11
N ALA A 356 23.91 -26.37 28.02
CA ALA A 356 24.74 -25.67 27.07
C ALA A 356 26.23 -25.90 27.35
N LYS A 357 26.65 -25.88 28.62
CA LYS A 357 28.02 -26.22 29.01
C LYS A 357 28.39 -27.67 28.67
N GLN A 358 27.46 -28.61 28.89
CA GLN A 358 27.66 -30.01 28.53
C GLN A 358 27.80 -30.21 27.01
N LEU A 359 26.90 -29.62 26.23
CA LEU A 359 26.92 -29.69 24.77
C LEU A 359 28.13 -28.97 24.17
N HIS A 360 28.54 -27.83 24.74
CA HIS A 360 29.73 -27.09 24.33
C HIS A 360 31.02 -27.88 24.62
N ALA A 361 31.06 -28.61 25.74
CA ALA A 361 32.21 -29.41 26.12
C ALA A 361 32.28 -30.79 25.43
N ASP A 362 31.15 -31.34 24.96
CA ASP A 362 31.12 -32.64 24.27
C ASP A 362 31.72 -32.53 22.85
N PRO A 363 32.81 -33.26 22.54
CA PRO A 363 33.41 -33.27 21.21
C PRO A 363 32.49 -33.85 20.11
N ARG A 364 31.45 -34.60 20.48
CA ARG A 364 30.48 -35.21 19.55
C ARG A 364 29.40 -34.22 19.11
N SER A 365 29.29 -33.06 19.74
CA SER A 365 28.32 -32.03 19.38
C SER A 365 28.62 -31.46 18.00
N LYS A 366 27.60 -31.43 17.13
CA LYS A 366 27.71 -30.85 15.79
C LYS A 366 27.80 -29.32 15.89
N ARG A 367 28.94 -28.76 15.49
CA ARG A 367 29.22 -27.31 15.50
C ARG A 367 29.05 -26.71 14.11
N ASP A 368 29.73 -27.28 13.13
CA ASP A 368 29.72 -26.76 11.76
C ASP A 368 28.36 -26.96 11.08
N GLY A 369 27.80 -25.87 10.55
CA GLY A 369 26.50 -25.86 9.89
C GLY A 369 25.32 -26.11 10.83
N ASN A 370 25.51 -26.02 12.15
CA ASN A 370 24.42 -26.10 13.12
C ASN A 370 23.85 -24.69 13.38
N LEU A 371 22.62 -24.47 12.91
CA LEU A 371 21.87 -23.22 13.06
C LEU A 371 21.68 -22.79 14.53
N TYR A 372 21.76 -23.74 15.47
CA TYR A 372 21.56 -23.50 16.90
C TYR A 372 22.86 -23.43 17.70
N TRP A 373 24.04 -23.52 17.06
CA TRP A 373 25.30 -23.48 17.80
C TRP A 373 25.51 -22.12 18.50
N THR A 374 25.19 -21.02 17.83
CA THR A 374 25.23 -19.67 18.42
C THR A 374 24.30 -19.54 19.62
N TRP A 375 23.17 -20.26 19.63
CA TRP A 375 22.29 -20.33 20.81
C TRP A 375 23.02 -20.99 21.98
N ILE A 376 23.70 -22.13 21.77
CA ILE A 376 24.53 -22.79 22.79
C ILE A 376 25.65 -21.87 23.29
N GLU A 377 26.31 -21.14 22.39
CA GLU A 377 27.37 -20.17 22.73
C GLU A 377 26.87 -19.05 23.65
N ASN A 378 25.65 -18.56 23.45
CA ASN A 378 25.06 -17.53 24.31
C ASN A 378 24.85 -18.01 25.76
N TYR A 379 24.51 -19.28 25.99
CA TYR A 379 24.30 -19.83 27.34
C TYR A 379 25.60 -20.23 28.04
N VAL A 380 26.74 -20.22 27.34
CA VAL A 380 28.08 -20.36 27.93
C VAL A 380 28.88 -19.06 27.93
N ALA A 381 28.30 -17.97 27.44
CA ALA A 381 28.90 -16.64 27.46
C ALA A 381 29.03 -16.09 28.89
N ASP A 382 29.97 -15.16 29.07
CA ASP A 382 30.36 -14.66 30.40
C ASP A 382 29.20 -14.03 31.19
N ASP A 383 28.27 -13.37 30.50
CA ASP A 383 27.10 -12.74 31.09
C ASP A 383 26.09 -13.77 31.64
N TYR A 384 25.80 -14.82 30.86
CA TYR A 384 24.91 -15.90 31.30
C TYR A 384 25.55 -16.74 32.40
N VAL A 385 26.84 -17.06 32.29
CA VAL A 385 27.59 -17.77 33.33
C VAL A 385 27.61 -16.97 34.64
N ALA A 386 27.78 -15.65 34.56
CA ALA A 386 27.70 -14.77 35.72
C ALA A 386 26.30 -14.78 36.35
N ALA A 387 25.23 -14.77 35.55
CA ALA A 387 23.86 -14.88 36.03
C ALA A 387 23.57 -16.22 36.74
N VAL A 388 24.03 -17.34 36.17
CA VAL A 388 23.91 -18.68 36.79
C VAL A 388 24.65 -18.73 38.12
N LYS A 389 25.87 -18.18 38.18
CA LYS A 389 26.66 -18.11 39.41
C LYS A 389 25.95 -17.29 40.48
N ALA A 390 25.48 -16.09 40.13
CA ALA A 390 24.78 -15.21 41.06
C ALA A 390 23.47 -15.84 41.59
N GLY A 391 22.70 -16.48 40.71
CA GLY A 391 21.49 -17.22 41.08
C GLY A 391 21.77 -18.41 42.00
N SER A 392 22.82 -19.19 41.69
CA SER A 392 23.24 -20.34 42.52
C SER A 392 23.69 -19.88 43.92
N GLU A 393 24.54 -18.85 44.00
CA GLU A 393 25.00 -18.30 45.28
C GLU A 393 23.86 -17.70 46.11
N LEU A 394 22.82 -17.17 45.46
CA LEU A 394 21.61 -16.69 46.15
C LEU A 394 20.81 -17.85 46.76
N LEU A 395 20.62 -18.93 46.00
CA LEU A 395 19.92 -20.12 46.49
C LEU A 395 20.69 -20.78 47.65
N GLU A 396 22.00 -20.96 47.53
CA GLU A 396 22.85 -21.52 48.57
C GLU A 396 22.77 -20.72 49.88
N ARG A 397 22.85 -19.38 49.80
CA ARG A 397 22.72 -18.51 50.97
C ARG A 397 21.39 -18.66 51.69
N HIS A 398 20.29 -18.90 50.98
CA HIS A 398 18.97 -19.04 51.58
C HIS A 398 18.65 -20.47 52.02
N ALA A 399 19.19 -21.48 51.32
CA ALA A 399 18.96 -22.89 51.62
C ALA A 399 19.53 -23.30 52.99
N VAL A 400 20.71 -22.79 53.36
CA VAL A 400 21.35 -23.09 54.66
C VAL A 400 20.58 -22.59 55.88
N LEU A 401 19.56 -21.75 55.68
CA LEU A 401 18.71 -21.19 56.74
C LEU A 401 17.39 -21.96 56.92
N GLN A 402 17.13 -23.00 56.10
CA GLN A 402 15.85 -23.70 56.08
C GLN A 402 15.86 -24.98 56.94
N SER A 403 14.68 -25.36 57.42
CA SER A 403 14.50 -26.66 58.09
C SER A 403 14.53 -27.82 57.09
N PRO A 404 14.89 -29.04 57.52
CA PRO A 404 14.90 -30.21 56.64
C PRO A 404 13.54 -30.49 55.96
N SER A 405 12.43 -30.29 56.68
CA SER A 405 11.09 -30.46 56.09
C SER A 405 10.79 -29.43 55.01
N ARG A 406 11.30 -28.18 55.16
CA ARG A 406 11.14 -27.12 54.16
C ARG A 406 11.99 -27.41 52.91
N ILE A 407 13.18 -27.98 53.08
CA ILE A 407 14.02 -28.42 51.95
C ILE A 407 13.28 -29.46 51.08
N GLU A 408 12.60 -30.44 51.70
CA GLU A 408 11.81 -31.45 50.95
C GLU A 408 10.65 -30.83 50.16
N GLU A 409 10.04 -29.75 50.66
CA GLU A 409 9.03 -28.99 49.91
C GLU A 409 9.64 -28.25 48.72
N LEU A 410 10.78 -27.58 48.91
CA LEU A 410 11.49 -26.88 47.85
C LEU A 410 11.98 -27.84 46.76
N VAL A 411 12.42 -29.04 47.12
CA VAL A 411 12.77 -30.10 46.16
C VAL A 411 11.56 -30.50 45.32
N LYS A 412 10.37 -30.64 45.90
CA LYS A 412 9.14 -30.92 45.14
C LYS A 412 8.79 -29.79 44.18
N VAL A 413 8.97 -28.53 44.60
CA VAL A 413 8.80 -27.35 43.73
C VAL A 413 9.77 -27.41 42.55
N PHE A 414 11.06 -27.66 42.81
CA PHE A 414 12.08 -27.77 41.77
C PHE A 414 11.79 -28.93 40.79
N ILE A 415 11.38 -30.09 41.29
CA ILE A 415 10.99 -31.25 40.46
C ILE A 415 9.80 -30.88 39.56
N HIS A 416 8.81 -30.15 40.08
CA HIS A 416 7.65 -29.74 39.29
C HIS A 416 8.04 -28.75 38.19
N ALA A 417 8.81 -27.71 38.53
CA ALA A 417 9.35 -26.75 37.55
C ALA A 417 10.16 -27.47 36.45
N THR A 418 11.02 -28.41 36.83
CA THR A 418 11.81 -29.21 35.88
C THR A 418 10.93 -30.04 34.94
N LYS A 419 9.83 -30.61 35.44
CA LYS A 419 8.86 -31.34 34.59
C LYS A 419 8.15 -30.43 33.61
N MET A 420 7.85 -29.18 33.99
CA MET A 420 7.26 -28.20 33.08
C MET A 420 8.23 -27.79 31.97
N GLU A 421 9.52 -27.60 32.29
CA GLU A 421 10.57 -27.37 31.30
C GLU A 421 10.70 -28.55 30.32
N ILE A 422 10.69 -29.79 30.83
CA ILE A 422 10.71 -30.99 29.98
C ILE A 422 9.49 -31.00 29.04
N ALA A 423 8.29 -30.78 29.57
CA ALA A 423 7.07 -30.73 28.76
C ALA A 423 7.11 -29.61 27.71
N PHE A 424 7.68 -28.44 28.05
CA PHE A 424 7.89 -27.34 27.11
C PHE A 424 8.78 -27.75 25.94
N TRP A 425 9.89 -28.45 26.19
CA TRP A 425 10.78 -28.94 25.13
C TRP A 425 10.17 -30.11 24.34
N GLU A 426 9.43 -31.00 25.00
CA GLU A 426 8.76 -32.15 24.36
C GLU A 426 7.64 -31.71 23.40
N MET A 427 6.92 -30.62 23.72
CA MET A 427 5.90 -30.02 22.86
C MET A 427 6.39 -29.71 21.43
N TYR A 428 7.68 -29.37 21.28
CA TYR A 428 8.27 -29.01 19.97
C TYR A 428 9.09 -30.13 19.32
N SER A 429 9.34 -31.23 20.05
CA SER A 429 10.06 -32.41 19.54
C SER A 429 9.19 -33.37 18.70
N SER A 430 7.87 -33.12 18.63
CA SER A 430 6.88 -33.99 17.98
C SER A 430 6.37 -33.48 16.62
N SER A 431 7.08 -32.56 15.98
CA SER A 431 6.73 -32.01 14.65
C SER A 431 7.59 -32.58 13.53
#